data_AF-A0AB38MB29-F1
#
_entry.id   AF-A0AB38MB29-F1
#
_cell.length_a   1.000
_cell.length_b   1.000
_cell.length_c   1.000
_cell.angle_alpha   90.00
_cell.angle_beta   90.00
_cell.angle_gamma   90.00
#
_symmetry.space_group_name_H-M   'P 1'
#
loop_
_entity.id
_entity.type
_entity.pdbx_description
1 polymer ?
#
loop_
_entity_poly.entity_id
_entity_poly.type
_entity_poly.pdbx_seq_one_letter_code
_entity_poly.pdbx_strand_id
1 'polypeptide(L)'
;MTTTQPSIVTTMATTPDYCIRPNCRNLKADGTPYCSQNHRQFKIQYELDHNDKLGTCMEPGCNHKVALGNRFCTLDHIYFVSKVCALQSLKQA
;
A
#
# COMPACT_ATOMS: atom_id res chain seq x y z
N MET A 1 3.40 10.15 -57.00
CA MET A 1 4.20 9.13 -56.30
C MET A 1 3.76 9.14 -54.85
N THR A 2 3.06 8.09 -54.45
CA THR A 2 2.41 7.91 -53.14
C THR A 2 3.43 7.33 -52.16
N THR A 3 3.78 8.08 -51.12
CA THR A 3 4.57 7.54 -50.00
C THR A 3 3.65 7.45 -48.79
N THR A 4 3.07 6.28 -48.60
CA THR A 4 2.31 5.91 -47.40
C THR A 4 3.32 5.53 -46.33
N GLN A 5 3.40 6.33 -45.26
CA GLN A 5 4.25 6.05 -44.10
C GLN A 5 3.55 4.98 -43.23
N PRO A 6 4.23 3.89 -42.83
CA PRO A 6 3.62 2.90 -41.95
C PRO A 6 3.56 3.45 -40.51
N SER A 7 2.33 3.60 -40.00
CA SER A 7 2.04 3.90 -38.60
C SER A 7 2.55 2.77 -37.72
N ILE A 8 3.59 3.04 -36.94
CA ILE A 8 4.08 2.14 -35.91
C ILE A 8 3.08 2.19 -34.75
N VAL A 9 2.12 1.27 -34.76
CA VAL A 9 1.28 1.02 -33.58
C VAL A 9 2.16 0.26 -32.58
N THR A 10 2.80 1.00 -31.68
CA THR A 10 3.47 0.41 -30.52
C THR A 10 2.39 -0.19 -29.62
N THR A 11 2.06 -1.47 -29.85
CA THR A 11 1.27 -2.26 -28.91
C THR A 11 2.14 -2.45 -27.66
N MET A 12 2.10 -1.49 -26.73
CA MET A 12 2.62 -1.73 -25.40
C MET A 12 1.85 -2.91 -24.84
N ALA A 13 2.54 -4.02 -24.60
CA ALA A 13 1.98 -5.19 -23.96
C ALA A 13 1.40 -4.75 -22.61
N THR A 14 0.09 -4.57 -22.55
CA THR A 14 -0.65 -4.32 -21.33
C THR A 14 -0.67 -5.63 -20.55
N THR A 15 0.44 -5.96 -19.89
CA THR A 15 0.37 -6.87 -18.73
C THR A 15 -0.73 -6.34 -17.85
N PRO A 16 -1.79 -7.13 -17.61
CA PRO A 16 -2.95 -6.60 -16.95
C PRO A 16 -2.56 -6.16 -15.55
N ASP A 17 -3.00 -4.95 -15.22
CA ASP A 17 -2.52 -4.16 -14.09
C ASP A 17 -3.16 -4.64 -12.78
N TYR A 18 -2.99 -5.92 -12.47
CA TYR A 18 -3.59 -6.56 -11.31
C TYR A 18 -2.80 -6.28 -10.03
N CYS A 19 -3.51 -6.36 -8.91
CA CYS A 19 -2.91 -6.30 -7.59
C CYS A 19 -1.86 -7.42 -7.41
N ILE A 20 -0.71 -7.06 -6.83
CA ILE A 20 0.41 -8.00 -6.59
C ILE A 20 0.08 -9.12 -5.58
N ARG A 21 -1.01 -8.96 -4.81
CA ARG A 21 -1.36 -9.93 -3.78
C ARG A 21 -1.85 -11.23 -4.40
N PRO A 22 -1.34 -12.39 -3.94
CA PRO A 22 -1.75 -13.68 -4.48
C PRO A 22 -3.26 -13.86 -4.30
N ASN A 23 -3.91 -14.45 -5.30
CA ASN A 23 -5.35 -14.66 -5.35
C ASN A 23 -6.21 -13.38 -5.41
N CYS A 24 -5.61 -12.21 -5.64
CA CYS A 24 -6.38 -10.99 -5.89
C CYS A 24 -6.65 -10.81 -7.38
N ARG A 25 -7.93 -10.78 -7.77
CA ARG A 25 -8.35 -10.52 -9.16
C ARG A 25 -8.70 -9.06 -9.44
N ASN A 26 -8.49 -8.18 -8.45
CA ASN A 26 -8.76 -6.75 -8.58
C ASN A 26 -7.58 -6.04 -9.26
N LEU A 27 -7.90 -5.03 -10.06
CA LEU A 27 -6.90 -4.12 -10.61
C LEU A 27 -6.19 -3.37 -9.47
N LYS A 28 -4.89 -3.13 -9.63
CA LYS A 28 -4.10 -2.30 -8.74
C LYS A 28 -4.57 -0.85 -8.88
N ALA A 29 -4.39 -0.07 -7.82
CA ALA A 29 -4.66 1.36 -7.85
C ALA A 29 -3.49 2.09 -8.49
N ASP A 30 -3.78 3.20 -9.18
CA ASP A 30 -2.77 4.02 -9.84
C ASP A 30 -1.60 4.36 -8.90
N GLY A 31 -0.37 4.25 -9.41
CA GLY A 31 0.85 4.52 -8.65
C GLY A 31 1.20 3.51 -7.55
N THR A 32 0.42 2.43 -7.37
CA THR A 32 0.66 1.43 -6.33
C THR A 32 0.52 -0.01 -6.85
N PRO A 33 1.19 -1.01 -6.23
CA PRO A 33 1.03 -2.41 -6.62
C PRO A 33 -0.20 -3.08 -5.99
N TYR A 34 -1.04 -2.34 -5.25
CA TYR A 34 -2.14 -2.87 -4.45
C TYR A 34 -3.50 -2.37 -4.94
N CYS A 35 -4.55 -3.19 -4.82
CA CYS A 35 -5.91 -2.75 -5.13
C CYS A 35 -6.52 -1.92 -3.99
N SER A 36 -7.34 -0.93 -4.34
CA SER A 36 -8.09 -0.11 -3.37
C SER A 36 -9.23 -0.86 -2.68
N GLN A 37 -9.66 -2.00 -3.22
CA GLN A 37 -10.82 -2.75 -2.74
C GLN A 37 -10.46 -3.63 -1.54
N ASN A 38 -9.62 -4.65 -1.75
CA ASN A 38 -9.32 -5.66 -0.73
C ASN A 38 -7.99 -5.41 -0.01
N HIS A 39 -7.06 -4.68 -0.62
CA HIS A 39 -5.71 -4.48 -0.11
C HIS A 39 -5.40 -3.00 0.16
N ARG A 40 -6.44 -2.25 0.55
CA ARG A 40 -6.35 -0.81 0.84
C ARG A 40 -5.28 -0.48 1.89
N GLN A 41 -5.13 -1.31 2.92
CA GLN A 41 -4.10 -1.11 3.95
C GLN A 41 -2.67 -1.22 3.38
N PHE A 42 -2.42 -2.17 2.46
CA PHE A 42 -1.14 -2.30 1.78
C PHE A 42 -0.87 -1.13 0.84
N LYS A 43 -1.91 -0.66 0.14
CA LYS A 43 -1.85 0.57 -0.67
C LYS A 43 -1.44 1.77 0.19
N ILE A 44 -2.14 1.99 1.29
CA ILE A 44 -1.87 3.13 2.20
C ILE A 44 -0.44 3.01 2.75
N GLN A 45 -0.03 1.84 3.22
CA GLN A 45 1.32 1.68 3.74
C GLN A 45 2.37 1.96 2.67
N TYR A 46 2.17 1.48 1.44
CA TYR A 46 3.06 1.78 0.32
C TYR A 46 3.19 3.28 0.09
N GLU A 47 2.08 4.03 0.09
CA GLU A 47 2.08 5.48 -0.06
C GLU A 47 2.81 6.19 1.09
N LEU A 48 2.67 5.68 2.32
CA LEU A 48 3.39 6.20 3.48
C LEU A 48 4.89 5.94 3.34
N ASP A 49 5.29 4.72 2.98
CA ASP A 49 6.70 4.30 2.83
C ASP A 49 7.44 5.09 1.75
N HIS A 50 6.73 5.52 0.70
CA HIS A 50 7.28 6.34 -0.38
C HIS A 50 7.24 7.85 -0.09
N ASN A 51 6.82 8.26 1.11
CA ASN A 51 6.82 9.66 1.51
C ASN A 51 7.96 9.95 2.48
N ASP A 52 9.04 10.54 1.97
CA ASP A 52 10.25 10.82 2.76
C ASP A 52 10.04 11.77 3.94
N LYS A 53 8.95 12.55 3.96
CA LYS A 53 8.64 13.51 5.03
C LYS A 53 8.04 12.84 6.27
N LEU A 54 7.69 11.57 6.19
CA LEU A 54 7.07 10.83 7.28
C LEU A 54 8.12 10.16 8.18
N GLY A 55 7.79 10.08 9.47
CA GLY A 55 8.58 9.37 10.45
C GLY A 55 8.51 7.85 10.27
N THR A 56 9.35 7.13 11.02
CA THR A 56 9.37 5.67 11.03
C THR A 56 8.52 5.11 12.17
N CYS A 57 8.01 3.90 11.99
CA CYS A 57 7.34 3.12 13.02
C CYS A 57 8.23 2.97 14.26
N MET A 58 7.64 3.12 15.45
CA MET A 58 8.34 2.98 16.72
C MET A 58 8.63 1.52 17.12
N GLU A 59 7.99 0.55 16.45
CA GLU A 59 8.25 -0.87 16.71
C GLU A 59 9.69 -1.25 16.33
N PRO A 60 10.47 -1.86 17.25
CA PRO A 60 11.82 -2.29 16.97
C PRO A 60 11.88 -3.24 15.75
N GLY A 61 12.73 -2.92 14.78
CA GLY A 61 12.90 -3.72 13.56
C GLY A 61 11.86 -3.47 12.46
N CYS A 62 10.90 -2.57 12.67
CA CYS A 62 9.95 -2.17 11.64
C CYS A 62 10.45 -0.96 10.85
N ASN A 63 10.68 -1.14 9.55
CA ASN A 63 11.19 -0.08 8.66
C ASN A 63 10.09 0.71 7.94
N HIS A 64 8.83 0.46 8.28
CA HIS A 64 7.69 1.13 7.67
C HIS A 64 7.54 2.57 8.16
N LYS A 65 7.16 3.48 7.27
CA LYS A 65 6.84 4.86 7.62
C LYS A 65 5.45 4.97 8.25
N VAL A 66 5.23 6.05 9.01
CA VAL A 66 3.98 6.29 9.74
C VAL A 66 3.35 7.61 9.32
N ALA A 67 2.02 7.62 9.24
CA ALA A 67 1.28 8.85 9.03
C ALA A 67 1.56 9.86 10.16
N LEU A 68 1.45 11.14 9.85
CA LEU A 68 1.67 12.20 10.83
C LEU A 68 0.77 12.01 12.05
N GLY A 69 1.36 12.04 13.25
CA GLY A 69 0.65 11.82 14.51
C GLY A 69 0.51 10.35 14.93
N ASN A 70 0.84 9.40 14.06
CA ASN A 70 0.84 7.98 14.42
C ASN A 70 2.23 7.52 14.87
N ARG A 71 2.26 6.59 15.82
CA ARG A 71 3.50 5.95 16.32
C ARG A 71 3.83 4.64 15.60
N PHE A 72 2.84 4.06 14.91
CA PHE A 72 2.88 2.69 14.42
C PHE A 72 2.39 2.61 12.97
N CYS A 73 2.97 1.69 12.18
CA CYS A 73 2.63 1.52 10.78
C CYS A 73 1.25 0.88 10.58
N THR A 74 0.67 1.11 9.41
CA THR A 74 -0.71 0.73 9.10
C THR A 74 -0.92 -0.75 8.76
N LEU A 75 0.16 -1.49 8.53
CA LEU A 75 0.09 -2.94 8.26
C LEU A 75 -0.15 -3.74 9.52
N ASP A 76 0.83 -3.78 10.42
CA ASP A 76 0.84 -4.74 11.53
C ASP A 76 0.64 -4.08 12.90
N HIS A 77 0.92 -2.77 13.03
CA HIS A 77 1.06 -2.14 14.36
C HIS A 77 -0.02 -1.10 14.71
N ILE A 78 -0.73 -0.51 13.75
CA ILE A 78 -1.78 0.47 14.04
C ILE A 78 -3.06 -0.18 14.60
N TYR A 79 -3.35 -1.41 14.20
CA TYR A 79 -4.54 -2.16 14.66
C TYR A 79 -4.45 -2.56 16.13
N PHE A 80 -3.26 -2.52 16.73
CA PHE A 80 -3.08 -2.86 18.13
C PHE A 80 -3.51 -1.73 19.07
N VAL A 81 -3.44 -0.45 18.69
CA VAL A 81 -3.83 0.65 19.60
C VAL A 81 -5.34 0.67 19.86
N SER A 82 -6.18 0.24 18.90
CA SER A 82 -7.62 0.11 19.11
C SER A 82 -8.02 -1.11 19.96
N LYS A 83 -7.17 -2.14 20.08
CA LYS A 83 -7.41 -3.28 20.98
C LYS A 83 -6.64 -3.23 22.29
N VAL A 84 -5.55 -2.48 22.39
CA VAL A 84 -4.75 -2.37 23.62
C VAL A 84 -5.37 -1.38 24.59
N CYS A 85 -6.04 -0.32 24.14
CA CYS A 85 -6.94 0.42 25.02
C CYS A 85 -8.19 -0.38 25.45
N ALA A 86 -8.53 -1.48 24.75
CA ALA A 86 -9.61 -2.39 25.15
C ALA A 86 -9.13 -3.57 26.02
N LEU A 87 -7.85 -3.95 25.97
CA LEU A 87 -7.29 -5.10 26.70
C LEU A 87 -6.37 -4.72 27.87
N GLN A 88 -5.85 -3.48 27.94
CA GLN A 88 -5.14 -3.01 29.15
C GLN A 88 -6.09 -2.70 30.32
N SER A 89 -7.40 -2.61 30.07
CA SER A 89 -8.44 -2.51 31.11
C SER A 89 -8.90 -3.87 31.67
N LEU A 90 -8.37 -4.99 31.17
CA LEU A 90 -8.80 -6.36 31.54
C LEU A 90 -7.69 -7.21 32.19
N LYS A 91 -6.53 -6.63 32.49
CA LYS A 91 -5.42 -7.31 33.20
C LYS A 91 -5.02 -6.62 34.51
N GLN A 92 -5.92 -5.83 35.11
CA GLN A 92 -5.78 -5.35 36.49
C GLN A 92 -7.03 -5.66 37.32
N ALA A 93 -7.40 -6.95 37.34
CA ALA A 93 -8.30 -7.51 38.34
C ALA A 93 -7.60 -8.69 39.02
#